data_AF-N6XDV9-F1
#
_entry.id   AF-N6XDV9-F1
#
_cell.length_a   1.000
_cell.length_b   1.000
_cell.length_c   1.000
_cell.angle_alpha   90.00
_cell.angle_beta   90.00
_cell.angle_gamma   90.00
#
_symmetry.space_group_name_H-M   'P 1'
#
loop_
_entity.id
_entity.type
_entity.pdbx_description
1 polymer ?
#
loop_
_entity_poly.entity_id
_entity_poly.type
_entity_poly.pdbx_seq_one_letter_code
_entity_poly.pdbx_strand_id
1 'polypeptide(L)'
;MYEIEFEVSKAIPCIKSATIVSYSNDRLTVIASESDLTELMTEVAQQMNRALVIEGEGRAQSISVQFASVPYLQALARLGDQIKGNATIVLRDKEIVLRY
;
A
#
# COMPACT_ATOMS: atom_id res chain seq x y z
N MET A 1 -53.31 8.15 -2.89
CA MET A 1 -52.12 8.81 -3.46
C MET A 1 -51.22 9.09 -2.27
N TYR A 2 -50.09 8.40 -2.14
CA TYR A 2 -49.20 8.56 -0.99
C TYR A 2 -47.88 9.15 -1.50
N GLU A 3 -47.56 10.35 -1.05
CA GLU A 3 -46.24 10.95 -1.19
C GLU A 3 -45.32 10.33 -0.13
N ILE A 4 -44.17 9.84 -0.58
CA ILE A 4 -43.08 9.42 0.30
C ILE A 4 -42.03 10.53 0.22
N GLU A 5 -41.94 11.33 1.27
CA GLU A 5 -40.83 12.26 1.47
C GLU A 5 -39.56 11.44 1.78
N PHE A 6 -38.54 11.57 0.92
CA PHE A 6 -37.21 11.02 1.18
C PHE A 6 -36.36 12.08 1.89
N GLU A 7 -36.14 11.87 3.18
CA GLU A 7 -35.16 12.61 3.96
C GLU A 7 -33.74 12.19 3.52
N VAL A 8 -33.12 12.99 2.66
CA VAL A 8 -31.72 12.78 2.23
C VAL A 8 -30.81 13.31 3.32
N SER A 9 -30.57 12.50 4.34
CA SER A 9 -29.60 12.82 5.39
C SER A 9 -28.68 11.64 5.61
N LYS A 10 -27.45 11.77 5.13
CA LYS A 10 -26.21 11.52 5.89
C LYS A 10 -24.99 11.82 5.02
N ALA A 11 -24.18 12.75 5.52
CA ALA A 11 -22.83 13.00 5.05
C ALA A 11 -22.12 11.68 4.78
N ILE A 12 -21.61 11.51 3.57
CA ILE A 12 -20.65 10.46 3.25
C ILE A 12 -19.43 10.78 4.12
N PRO A 13 -19.11 9.99 5.17
CA PRO A 13 -17.82 10.19 5.81
C PRO A 13 -16.78 9.97 4.72
N CYS A 14 -15.87 10.92 4.54
CA CYS A 14 -14.67 10.70 3.76
C CYS A 14 -14.00 9.47 4.36
N ILE A 15 -14.25 8.30 3.77
CA ILE A 15 -13.63 7.04 4.14
C ILE A 15 -12.15 7.33 3.98
N LYS A 16 -11.40 7.36 5.10
CA LYS A 16 -9.93 7.36 5.08
C LYS A 16 -9.56 6.30 4.06
N SER A 17 -8.96 6.74 2.96
CA SER A 17 -8.62 5.88 1.82
C SER A 17 -7.90 4.66 2.35
N ALA A 18 -8.62 3.54 2.44
CA ALA A 18 -8.07 2.34 3.05
C ALA A 18 -6.91 1.87 2.18
N THR A 19 -5.77 1.59 2.81
CA THR A 19 -4.68 0.89 2.13
C THR A 19 -5.21 -0.47 1.67
N ILE A 20 -5.18 -0.74 0.37
CA ILE A 20 -5.57 -2.02 -0.19
C ILE A 20 -4.31 -2.66 -0.75
N VAL A 21 -3.88 -3.74 -0.11
CA VAL A 21 -2.82 -4.61 -0.63
C VAL A 21 -3.39 -6.00 -0.83
N SER A 22 -3.21 -6.54 -2.03
CA SER A 22 -3.56 -7.93 -2.31
C SER A 22 -2.51 -8.59 -3.20
N TYR A 23 -2.23 -9.86 -2.92
CA TYR A 23 -1.28 -10.67 -3.67
C TYR A 23 -1.96 -11.95 -4.16
N SER A 24 -1.97 -12.18 -5.47
CA SER A 24 -2.51 -13.41 -6.07
C SER A 24 -1.86 -13.70 -7.42
N ASN A 25 -1.61 -14.97 -7.73
CA ASN A 25 -1.03 -15.39 -9.03
C ASN A 25 0.25 -14.62 -9.41
N ASP A 26 1.15 -14.38 -8.46
CA ASP A 26 2.38 -13.56 -8.62
C ASP A 26 2.14 -12.11 -9.06
N ARG A 27 0.93 -11.60 -8.81
CA ARG A 27 0.51 -10.22 -9.08
C ARG A 27 0.12 -9.53 -7.79
N LEU A 28 0.56 -8.28 -7.67
CA LEU A 28 0.30 -7.40 -6.55
C LEU A 28 -0.63 -6.27 -6.98
N THR A 29 -1.63 -6.00 -6.16
CA THR A 29 -2.44 -4.77 -6.21
C THR A 29 -2.08 -3.96 -4.98
N VAL A 30 -1.74 -2.70 -5.17
CA VAL A 30 -1.47 -1.75 -4.09
C VAL A 30 -2.21 -0.46 -4.39
N ILE A 31 -3.08 -0.06 -3.48
CA ILE A 31 -3.77 1.22 -3.47
C ILE A 31 -3.51 1.84 -2.11
N ALA A 32 -2.67 2.85 -2.06
CA ALA A 32 -2.32 3.60 -0.87
C ALA A 32 -2.48 5.09 -1.17
N SER A 33 -3.02 5.84 -0.22
CA SER A 33 -3.19 7.29 -0.36
C SER A 33 -2.78 7.93 0.96
N GLU A 34 -1.65 8.64 0.92
CA GLU A 34 -1.03 9.25 2.11
C GLU A 34 -0.72 8.23 3.23
N SER A 35 -0.52 6.96 2.87
CA SER A 35 -0.20 5.89 3.81
C SER A 35 1.27 5.95 4.23
N ASP A 36 1.59 5.55 5.46
CA ASP A 36 2.99 5.41 5.87
C ASP A 36 3.68 4.29 5.08
N LEU A 37 4.90 4.57 4.61
CA LEU A 37 5.69 3.64 3.80
C LEU A 37 5.98 2.34 4.57
N THR A 38 6.29 2.42 5.86
CA THR A 38 6.59 1.24 6.68
C THR A 38 5.34 0.38 6.85
N GLU A 39 4.20 1.00 7.11
CA GLU A 39 2.91 0.31 7.20
C GLU A 39 2.56 -0.38 5.87
N LEU A 40 2.67 0.34 4.75
CA LEU A 40 2.43 -0.21 3.42
C LEU A 40 3.34 -1.42 3.12
N MET A 41 4.63 -1.30 3.39
CA MET A 41 5.58 -2.39 3.16
C MET A 41 5.35 -3.57 4.11
N THR A 42 4.82 -3.32 5.31
CA THR A 42 4.41 -4.38 6.25
C THR A 42 3.24 -5.17 5.68
N GLU A 43 2.22 -4.49 5.17
CA GLU A 43 1.08 -5.15 4.52
C GLU A 43 1.51 -5.92 3.26
N VAL A 44 2.37 -5.35 2.42
CA VAL A 44 2.93 -6.04 1.25
C VAL A 44 3.69 -7.31 1.65
N ALA A 45 4.55 -7.23 2.66
CA ALA A 45 5.29 -8.39 3.14
C ALA A 45 4.34 -9.48 3.68
N GLN A 46 3.32 -9.10 4.45
CA GLN A 46 2.30 -10.02 4.97
C GLN A 46 1.52 -10.71 3.85
N GLN A 47 1.03 -9.96 2.85
CA GLN A 47 0.27 -10.51 1.72
C GLN A 47 1.13 -11.46 0.87
N MET A 48 2.42 -11.18 0.74
CA MET A 48 3.37 -12.05 0.05
C MET A 48 3.87 -13.22 0.91
N ASN A 49 3.45 -13.32 2.18
CA ASN A 49 3.95 -14.28 3.16
C ASN A 49 5.48 -14.25 3.29
N ARG A 50 6.05 -13.04 3.39
CA ARG A 50 7.49 -12.77 3.54
C ARG A 50 7.75 -11.95 4.80
N ALA A 51 8.94 -12.09 5.38
CA ALA A 51 9.35 -11.23 6.48
C ALA A 51 9.67 -9.82 5.97
N LEU A 52 9.34 -8.78 6.73
CA LEU A 52 9.84 -7.42 6.52
C LEU A 52 11.01 -7.16 7.49
N VAL A 53 12.14 -6.73 6.95
CA VAL A 53 13.29 -6.25 7.74
C VAL A 53 13.50 -4.78 7.43
N ILE A 54 13.64 -3.96 8.47
CA ILE A 54 13.91 -2.54 8.33
C ILE A 54 15.37 -2.29 8.74
N GLU A 55 16.15 -1.71 7.82
CA GLU A 55 17.54 -1.33 8.04
C GLU A 55 17.66 0.21 8.04
N GLY A 56 18.29 0.79 9.06
CA GLY A 56 18.52 2.24 9.17
C GLY A 56 17.53 2.99 10.07
N GLU A 57 17.82 4.27 10.34
CA GLU A 57 16.89 5.16 11.06
C GLU A 57 15.79 5.64 10.11
N GLY A 58 14.67 4.94 10.14
CA GLY A 58 13.50 5.29 9.35
C GLY A 58 12.90 6.64 9.75
N ARG A 59 12.53 7.43 8.75
CA ARG A 59 11.67 8.60 8.92
C ARG A 59 10.28 8.25 8.43
N ALA A 60 9.26 8.72 9.15
CA ALA A 60 7.88 8.61 8.69
C ALA A 60 7.76 9.27 7.30
N GLN A 61 7.37 8.48 6.31
CA GLN A 61 7.24 8.93 4.93
C GLN A 61 5.87 8.50 4.41
N SER A 62 5.05 9.49 4.06
CA SER A 62 3.78 9.24 3.39
C SER A 62 4.01 8.96 1.91
N ILE A 63 3.39 7.91 1.40
CA ILE A 63 3.42 7.51 0.00
C ILE A 63 1.99 7.37 -0.54
N SER A 64 1.80 7.82 -1.77
CA SER A 64 0.56 7.65 -2.52
C SER A 64 0.88 6.89 -3.80
N VAL A 65 0.29 5.71 -3.94
CA VAL A 65 0.55 4.83 -5.08
C VAL A 65 -0.71 4.02 -5.40
N GLN A 66 -0.97 3.84 -6.69
CA GLN A 66 -2.10 3.07 -7.16
C GLN A 66 -1.71 2.23 -8.36
N PHE A 67 -1.78 0.92 -8.21
CA PHE A 67 -1.71 -0.02 -9.31
C PHE A 67 -2.47 -1.31 -8.95
N ALA A 68 -3.10 -1.91 -9.95
CA ALA A 68 -3.88 -3.13 -9.78
C ALA A 68 -3.32 -4.24 -10.65
N SER A 69 -3.20 -5.44 -10.05
CA SER A 69 -2.80 -6.66 -10.75
C SER A 69 -1.51 -6.47 -11.57
N VAL A 70 -0.43 -6.03 -10.94
CA VAL A 70 0.88 -5.85 -11.59
C VAL A 70 1.82 -6.98 -11.14
N PRO A 71 2.68 -7.56 -12.01
CA PRO A 71 3.67 -8.55 -11.57
C PRO A 71 4.45 -8.04 -10.36
N TYR A 72 4.60 -8.87 -9.32
CA TYR A 72 5.07 -8.39 -8.02
C TYR A 72 6.45 -7.70 -8.06
N LEU A 73 7.38 -8.19 -8.89
CA LEU A 73 8.68 -7.54 -9.09
C LEU A 73 8.54 -6.13 -9.67
N GLN A 74 7.65 -5.95 -10.64
CA GLN A 74 7.38 -4.65 -11.24
C GLN A 74 6.63 -3.74 -10.26
N ALA A 75 5.76 -4.29 -9.43
CA ALA A 75 5.08 -3.56 -8.37
C ALA A 75 6.07 -3.02 -7.31
N LEU A 76 6.99 -3.86 -6.85
CA LEU A 76 8.05 -3.47 -5.91
C LEU A 76 8.99 -2.42 -6.54
N ALA A 77 9.34 -2.57 -7.81
CA ALA A 77 10.12 -1.56 -8.53
C ALA A 77 9.40 -0.20 -8.59
N ARG A 78 8.10 -0.19 -8.92
CA ARG A 78 7.27 1.02 -8.92
C ARG A 78 7.16 1.66 -7.53
N LEU A 79 7.05 0.84 -6.48
CA LEU A 79 7.11 1.34 -5.10
C LEU A 79 8.48 2.00 -4.83
N GLY A 80 9.57 1.37 -5.23
CA GLY A 80 10.92 1.93 -5.16
C GLY A 80 11.04 3.31 -5.83
N ASP A 81 10.51 3.45 -7.04
CA ASP A 81 10.50 4.73 -7.77
C ASP A 81 9.73 5.83 -7.02
N GLN A 82 8.62 5.48 -6.36
CA GLN A 82 7.80 6.42 -5.60
C GLN A 82 8.45 6.88 -4.28
N ILE A 83 9.36 6.08 -3.73
CA ILE A 83 10.10 6.43 -2.51
C ILE A 83 11.14 7.54 -2.79
N LYS A 84 11.46 7.82 -4.07
CA LYS A 84 12.35 8.92 -4.52
C LYS A 84 13.74 8.91 -3.86
N GLY A 85 14.25 7.72 -3.53
CA GLY A 85 15.58 7.55 -2.93
C GLY A 85 15.66 7.79 -1.42
N ASN A 86 14.53 8.01 -0.73
CA ASN A 86 14.48 8.09 0.74
C ASN A 86 14.61 6.72 1.43
N ALA A 87 14.37 5.65 0.68
CA ALA A 87 14.60 4.27 1.08
C ALA A 87 14.76 3.41 -0.19
N THR A 88 15.29 2.22 -0.01
CA THR A 88 15.51 1.20 -1.03
C THR A 88 14.80 -0.08 -0.62
N ILE A 89 14.03 -0.66 -1.53
CA ILE A 89 13.41 -1.98 -1.34
C ILE A 89 14.33 -3.03 -1.92
N VAL A 90 14.80 -3.96 -1.10
CA VAL A 90 15.60 -5.11 -1.52
C VAL A 90 14.80 -6.38 -1.30
N LEU A 91 14.54 -7.12 -2.36
CA LEU A 91 13.92 -8.45 -2.26
C LEU A 91 15.01 -9.51 -2.10
N ARG A 92 14.96 -10.27 -1.01
CA ARG A 92 15.76 -11.48 -0.78
C ARG A 92 14.83 -12.71 -0.82
N ASP A 93 15.40 -13.91 -0.78
CA ASP A 93 14.66 -15.16 -1.00
C ASP A 93 13.37 -15.31 -0.17
N LYS A 94 13.40 -14.93 1.12
CA LYS A 94 12.26 -15.05 2.04
C LYS A 94 11.88 -13.76 2.76
N GLU A 95 12.56 -12.66 2.45
CA GLU A 95 12.39 -11.39 3.15
C GLU A 95 12.40 -10.21 2.18
N ILE A 96 11.67 -9.17 2.55
CA ILE A 96 11.72 -7.85 1.95
C ILE A 96 12.48 -6.98 2.93
N VAL A 97 13.54 -6.33 2.46
CA VAL A 97 14.32 -5.40 3.26
C VAL A 97 14.01 -3.98 2.82
N LEU A 98 13.52 -3.16 3.73
CA LEU A 98 13.35 -1.73 3.54
C LEU A 98 14.54 -1.03 4.19
N ARG A 99 15.45 -0.50 3.36
CA ARG A 99 16.64 0.22 3.83
C ARG A 99 16.44 1.73 3.65
N TYR A 100 16.39 2.48 4.74
CA TYR A 100 16.37 3.94 4.71
C TYR A 100 17.74 4.54 4.39
#